data_AF-A0A6B3F8A5-F1
#
_entry.id   AF-A0A6B3F8A5-F1
#
_cell.length_a   1.000
_cell.length_b   1.000
_cell.length_c   1.000
_cell.angle_alpha   90.00
_cell.angle_beta   90.00
_cell.angle_gamma   90.00
#
_symmetry.space_group_name_H-M   'P 1'
#
loop_
_entity.id
_entity.type
_entity.pdbx_description
1 polymer ?
#
loop_
_entity_poly.entity_id
_entity_poly.type
_entity_poly.pdbx_seq_one_letter_code
_entity_poly.pdbx_strand_id
1 'polypeptide(L)'
;TALADVRGARRYFGRDVAELAALVRVRILALHGVVCAIGVGPTPLIARMAAREARFGTTVTVTGDGLADYLDRKPVIALPGVGPATARTLCSYGLDSAGRVAAAPLGTLQRI
;
A
#
# COMPACT_ATOMS: atom_id res chain seq x y z
N THR A 1 10.26 1.40 -8.09
CA THR A 1 9.90 0.50 -6.96
C THR A 1 9.79 -0.92 -7.47
N ALA A 2 10.51 -1.87 -6.85
CA ALA A 2 10.35 -3.29 -7.14
C ALA A 2 9.18 -3.88 -6.33
N LEU A 3 8.62 -4.99 -6.80
CA LEU A 3 7.62 -5.78 -6.08
C LEU A 3 8.16 -7.20 -5.93
N ALA A 4 7.99 -7.79 -4.75
CA ALA A 4 8.38 -9.16 -4.48
C ALA A 4 7.26 -9.91 -3.76
N ASP A 5 6.93 -11.10 -4.25
CA ASP A 5 6.08 -12.05 -3.51
C ASP A 5 6.96 -12.89 -2.59
N VAL A 6 6.67 -12.83 -1.29
CA VAL A 6 7.46 -13.49 -0.24
C VAL A 6 6.71 -14.63 0.45
N ARG A 7 5.55 -15.07 -0.09
CA ARG A 7 4.76 -16.15 0.51
C ARG A 7 5.57 -17.44 0.71
N GLY A 8 6.33 -17.85 -0.31
CA GLY A 8 7.23 -19.02 -0.20
C GLY A 8 8.42 -18.79 0.76
N ALA A 9 8.94 -17.56 0.80
CA ALA A 9 10.05 -17.18 1.65
C ALA A 9 9.69 -17.27 3.14
N ARG A 10 8.46 -16.94 3.53
CA ARG A 10 7.99 -17.08 4.93
C ARG A 10 8.15 -18.52 5.42
N ARG A 11 7.69 -19.49 4.63
CA ARG A 11 7.79 -20.92 4.96
C ARG A 11 9.23 -21.38 4.97
N TYR A 12 10.02 -20.98 3.97
CA TYR A 12 11.40 -21.40 3.83
C TYR A 12 12.31 -20.87 4.95
N PHE A 13 12.18 -19.59 5.29
CA PHE A 13 13.01 -18.95 6.32
C PHE A 13 12.43 -19.07 7.73
N GLY A 14 11.20 -19.56 7.89
CA GLY A 14 10.52 -19.65 9.18
C GLY A 14 10.32 -18.29 9.85
N ARG A 15 10.12 -17.23 9.04
CA ARG A 15 10.03 -15.83 9.50
C ARG A 15 8.72 -15.20 9.10
N ASP A 16 8.27 -14.26 9.93
CA ASP A 16 7.15 -13.41 9.56
C ASP A 16 7.55 -12.39 8.48
N VAL A 17 6.56 -11.69 7.92
CA VAL A 17 6.80 -10.76 6.81
C VAL A 17 7.54 -9.50 7.27
N ALA A 18 7.34 -9.06 8.51
CA ALA A 18 8.01 -7.89 9.05
C ALA A 18 9.50 -8.17 9.27
N GLU A 19 9.85 -9.36 9.77
CA GLU A 19 11.22 -9.86 9.91
C GLU A 19 11.93 -10.00 8.56
N LEU A 20 11.23 -10.53 7.54
CA LEU A 20 11.76 -10.61 6.18
C LEU A 20 12.02 -9.20 5.61
N ALA A 21 11.11 -8.25 5.80
CA ALA A 21 11.30 -6.87 5.37
C ALA A 21 12.51 -6.23 6.09
N ALA A 22 12.64 -6.42 7.41
CA ALA A 22 13.77 -5.92 8.18
C ALA A 22 15.10 -6.51 7.67
N LEU A 23 15.14 -7.83 7.42
CA LEU A 23 16.30 -8.50 6.85
C LEU A 23 16.70 -7.91 5.49
N VAL A 24 15.72 -7.67 4.61
CA VAL A 24 15.96 -7.06 3.30
C VAL A 24 16.55 -5.67 3.43
N ARG A 25 16.01 -4.81 4.32
CA ARG A 25 16.58 -3.47 4.55
C ARG A 25 18.03 -3.53 5.04
N VAL A 26 18.31 -4.38 6.03
CA VAL A 26 19.67 -4.55 6.57
C VAL A 26 20.65 -5.00 5.49
N ARG A 27 20.24 -5.95 4.65
CA ARG A 27 21.08 -6.43 3.54
C ARG A 27 21.29 -5.38 2.47
N ILE A 28 20.26 -4.62 2.08
CA ILE A 28 20.40 -3.54 1.09
C ILE A 28 21.36 -2.46 1.62
N LEU A 29 21.24 -2.11 2.90
CA LEU A 29 22.16 -1.14 3.52
C LEU A 29 23.59 -1.68 3.56
N ALA A 30 23.79 -2.93 3.99
CA ALA A 30 25.12 -3.52 4.13
C ALA A 30 25.82 -3.77 2.78
N LEU A 31 25.07 -4.21 1.77
CA LEU A 31 25.63 -4.59 0.47
C LEU A 31 25.76 -3.42 -0.50
N HIS A 32 24.90 -2.41 -0.38
CA HIS A 32 24.81 -1.33 -1.36
C HIS A 32 24.90 0.07 -0.75
N GLY A 33 24.94 0.22 0.57
CA GLY A 33 24.97 1.53 1.24
C GLY A 33 23.67 2.33 1.07
N VAL A 34 22.58 1.68 0.65
CA VAL A 34 21.30 2.36 0.35
C VAL A 34 20.30 2.12 1.46
N VAL A 35 19.67 3.20 1.93
CA VAL A 35 18.52 3.12 2.84
C VAL A 35 17.25 3.02 2.00
N CYS A 36 16.45 1.97 2.20
CA CYS A 36 15.18 1.78 1.52
C CYS A 36 13.99 1.91 2.47
N ALA A 37 12.83 2.22 1.91
CA ALA A 37 11.53 2.15 2.57
C ALA A 37 10.78 0.94 2.02
N ILE A 38 10.15 0.14 2.89
CA ILE A 38 9.40 -1.06 2.48
C ILE A 38 7.94 -0.94 2.90
N GLY A 39 7.04 -1.23 1.97
CA GLY A 39 5.63 -1.45 2.26
C GLY A 39 5.27 -2.91 2.15
N VAL A 40 4.54 -3.41 3.14
CA VAL A 40 4.03 -4.78 3.16
C VAL A 40 2.51 -4.73 3.14
N GLY A 41 1.90 -5.55 2.28
CA GLY A 41 0.45 -5.67 2.18
C GLY A 41 0.03 -7.01 1.59
N PRO A 42 -1.26 -7.39 1.74
CA PRO A 42 -1.81 -8.64 1.23
C PRO A 42 -1.89 -8.67 -0.31
N THR A 43 -1.85 -7.51 -0.96
CA THR A 43 -1.82 -7.38 -2.42
C THR A 43 -0.77 -6.36 -2.86
N PRO A 44 -0.33 -6.40 -4.13
CA PRO A 44 0.62 -5.43 -4.66
C PRO A 44 0.17 -3.97 -4.52
N LEU A 45 -1.14 -3.71 -4.64
CA LEU A 45 -1.72 -2.38 -4.51
C LEU A 45 -1.51 -1.85 -3.08
N ILE A 46 -1.85 -2.66 -2.07
CA ILE A 46 -1.69 -2.28 -0.66
C ILE A 46 -0.22 -2.15 -0.29
N ALA A 47 0.64 -3.06 -0.76
CA ALA A 47 2.07 -2.96 -0.53
C ALA A 47 2.67 -1.65 -1.09
N ARG A 48 2.22 -1.20 -2.27
CA ARG A 48 2.64 0.09 -2.85
C ARG A 48 2.13 1.28 -2.05
N MET A 49 0.89 1.25 -1.55
CA MET A 49 0.35 2.30 -0.70
C MET A 49 1.13 2.41 0.61
N ALA A 50 1.35 1.28 1.28
CA ALA A 50 2.16 1.21 2.49
C ALA A 50 3.60 1.72 2.23
N ALA A 51 4.20 1.38 1.10
CA ALA A 51 5.57 1.80 0.75
C ALA A 51 5.69 3.31 0.55
N ARG A 52 4.64 3.96 0.04
CA ARG A 52 4.61 5.43 -0.13
C ARG A 52 4.50 6.17 1.20
N GLU A 53 3.93 5.52 2.20
CA GLU A 53 3.78 6.08 3.56
C GLU A 53 4.99 5.77 4.45
N ALA A 54 5.77 4.76 4.08
CA ALA A 54 7.00 4.41 4.77
C ALA A 54 8.06 5.51 4.59
N ARG A 55 8.70 5.88 5.70
CA ARG A 55 9.92 6.70 5.69
C ARG A 55 11.11 5.84 5.29
N PHE A 56 12.18 6.45 4.77
CA PHE A 56 13.44 5.74 4.52
C PHE A 56 13.93 5.07 5.80
N GLY A 57 14.30 3.79 5.71
CA GLY A 57 14.75 2.98 6.84
C GLY A 57 13.62 2.33 7.64
N THR A 58 12.36 2.61 7.30
CA THR A 58 11.18 2.05 7.97
C THR A 58 10.43 1.06 7.09
N THR A 59 9.54 0.30 7.74
CA THR A 59 8.63 -0.64 7.10
C THR A 59 7.23 -0.30 7.59
N VAL A 60 6.30 -0.13 6.66
CA VAL A 60 4.87 -0.02 6.97
C VAL A 60 4.21 -1.33 6.57
N THR A 61 3.53 -1.96 7.52
CA THR A 61 2.85 -3.24 7.31
C THR A 61 1.36 -3.04 7.46
N VAL A 62 0.61 -3.42 6.42
CA VAL A 62 -0.85 -3.47 6.44
C VAL A 62 -1.25 -4.94 6.41
N THR A 63 -1.84 -5.42 7.52
CA THR A 63 -2.33 -6.79 7.65
C THR A 63 -3.79 -6.88 7.16
N GLY A 64 -4.28 -8.11 6.94
CA GLY A 64 -5.66 -8.35 6.51
C GLY A 64 -6.70 -7.76 7.48
N ASP A 65 -6.49 -7.96 8.78
CA ASP A 65 -7.45 -7.52 9.81
C ASP A 65 -7.58 -6.00 9.91
N GLY A 66 -6.49 -5.26 9.62
CA GLY A 66 -6.49 -3.79 9.61
C GLY A 66 -6.73 -3.18 8.23
N LEU A 67 -6.99 -3.98 7.19
CA LEU A 67 -7.05 -3.49 5.81
C LEU A 67 -8.25 -2.57 5.56
N ALA A 68 -9.41 -2.92 6.09
CA ALA A 68 -10.63 -2.13 5.93
C ALA A 68 -10.44 -0.73 6.52
N ASP A 69 -10.01 -0.66 7.78
CA ASP A 69 -9.73 0.60 8.48
C ASP A 69 -8.61 1.40 7.81
N TYR A 70 -7.57 0.69 7.34
CA TYR A 70 -6.48 1.31 6.59
C TYR A 70 -7.00 2.00 5.33
N LEU A 71 -7.94 1.41 4.60
CA LEU A 71 -8.46 1.97 3.35
C LEU A 71 -9.56 3.01 3.57
N ASP A 72 -10.46 2.81 4.52
CA ASP A 72 -11.69 3.61 4.70
C ASP A 72 -11.44 5.12 4.66
N ARG A 73 -10.38 5.56 5.36
CA ARG A 73 -10.01 6.98 5.51
C ARG A 73 -8.97 7.47 4.51
N LYS A 74 -8.53 6.64 3.55
CA LYS A 74 -7.52 7.08 2.58
C LYS A 74 -8.13 8.09 1.63
N PRO A 75 -7.47 9.23 1.40
CA PRO A 75 -7.95 10.16 0.39
C PRO A 75 -7.90 9.47 -0.97
N VAL A 76 -8.87 9.75 -1.83
CA VAL A 76 -9.03 9.04 -3.11
C VAL A 76 -7.79 9.14 -4.00
N ILE A 77 -7.05 10.25 -3.92
CA ILE A 77 -5.78 10.47 -4.62
C ILE A 77 -4.65 9.52 -4.19
N ALA A 78 -4.74 8.91 -3.00
CA ALA A 78 -3.75 7.93 -2.53
C ALA A 78 -3.89 6.58 -3.25
N LEU A 79 -5.06 6.30 -3.84
CA LEU A 79 -5.31 5.06 -4.56
C LEU A 79 -4.42 4.98 -5.83
N PRO A 80 -3.63 3.91 -5.99
CA PRO A 80 -2.85 3.73 -7.22
C PRO A 80 -3.76 3.71 -8.45
N GLY A 81 -3.46 4.58 -9.43
CA GLY A 81 -4.26 4.74 -10.65
C GLY A 81 -5.18 5.96 -10.63
N VAL A 82 -5.44 6.57 -9.47
CA VAL A 82 -6.19 7.83 -9.38
C VAL A 82 -5.22 9.00 -9.53
N GLY A 83 -5.31 9.70 -10.67
CA GLY A 83 -4.55 10.93 -10.92
C GLY A 83 -5.25 12.19 -10.39
N PRO A 84 -4.59 13.37 -10.44
CA PRO A 84 -5.17 14.63 -9.98
C PRO A 84 -6.47 15.03 -10.67
N ALA A 85 -6.65 14.67 -11.95
CA ALA A 85 -7.90 14.91 -12.67
C ALA A 85 -9.04 14.05 -12.09
N THR A 86 -8.85 12.72 -12.06
CA THR A 86 -9.82 11.77 -11.51
C THR A 86 -10.16 12.07 -10.05
N ALA A 87 -9.17 12.39 -9.22
CA ALA A 87 -9.41 12.77 -7.83
C ALA A 87 -10.28 14.02 -7.71
N ARG A 88 -10.02 15.06 -8.52
CA ARG A 88 -10.86 16.27 -8.53
C ARG A 88 -12.30 15.95 -8.92
N THR A 89 -12.51 15.13 -9.95
CA THR A 89 -13.85 14.70 -10.36
C THR A 89 -14.53 13.93 -9.24
N LEU A 90 -13.89 12.91 -8.65
CA LEU A 90 -14.47 12.16 -7.53
C LEU A 90 -14.80 13.06 -6.33
N CYS A 91 -13.91 13.99 -5.97
CA CYS A 91 -14.15 14.96 -4.92
C CYS A 91 -15.34 15.90 -5.24
N SER A 92 -15.60 16.28 -6.49
CA SER A 92 -16.78 17.10 -6.83
C SER A 92 -18.10 16.37 -6.61
N TYR A 93 -18.10 15.03 -6.56
CA TYR A 93 -19.24 14.20 -6.19
C TYR A 93 -19.24 13.82 -4.68
N GLY A 94 -18.37 14.41 -3.86
CA GLY A 94 -18.26 14.11 -2.43
C GLY A 94 -17.49 12.81 -2.11
N LEU A 95 -16.89 12.17 -3.12
CA LEU A 95 -16.16 10.91 -3.01
C LEU A 95 -14.66 11.17 -2.74
N ASP A 96 -14.38 11.82 -1.61
CA ASP A 96 -13.03 12.26 -1.21
C ASP A 96 -12.19 11.14 -0.57
N SER A 97 -12.79 10.04 -0.13
CA SER A 97 -12.10 8.89 0.48
C SER A 97 -12.38 7.57 -0.24
N ALA A 98 -11.47 6.60 -0.09
CA ALA A 98 -11.63 5.27 -0.64
C ALA A 98 -12.84 4.53 -0.02
N GLY A 99 -13.16 4.77 1.26
CA GLY A 99 -14.38 4.25 1.89
C GLY A 99 -15.65 4.79 1.24
N ARG A 100 -15.71 6.10 0.95
CA ARG A 100 -16.85 6.69 0.24
C ARG A 100 -16.98 6.18 -1.19
N VAL A 101 -15.87 6.03 -1.90
CA VAL A 101 -15.87 5.41 -3.24
C VAL A 101 -16.38 3.98 -3.16
N ALA A 102 -15.94 3.18 -2.18
CA ALA A 102 -16.38 1.80 -2.02
C ALA A 102 -17.87 1.68 -1.66
N ALA A 103 -18.44 2.67 -0.95
CA ALA A 103 -19.86 2.71 -0.61
C ALA A 103 -20.76 3.23 -1.76
N ALA A 104 -20.18 3.87 -2.78
CA ALA A 104 -20.94 4.41 -3.89
C ALA A 104 -21.46 3.29 -4.83
N PRO A 105 -22.69 3.38 -5.35
CA PRO A 105 -23.19 2.41 -6.32
C PRO A 105 -22.31 2.37 -7.58
N LEU A 106 -21.94 1.18 -8.03
CA LEU A 106 -21.05 1.00 -9.18
C LEU A 106 -21.54 1.74 -10.44
N GLY A 107 -22.86 1.72 -10.71
CA GLY A 107 -23.44 2.43 -11.86
C GLY A 107 -23.31 3.95 -11.77
N THR A 108 -23.18 4.52 -10.57
CA THR A 108 -22.85 5.93 -10.39
C THR A 108 -21.38 6.18 -10.72
N LEU A 109 -20.47 5.37 -10.18
CA LEU A 109 -19.02 5.49 -10.42
C LEU A 109 -18.65 5.37 -11.91
N GLN A 110 -19.32 4.49 -12.65
CA GLN A 110 -19.04 4.28 -14.08
C GLN A 110 -19.47 5.44 -14.98
N ARG A 111 -20.25 6.40 -14.46
CA ARG A 111 -20.76 7.57 -15.20
C ARG A 111 -20.02 8.86 -14.85
N ILE A 112 -19.14 8.81 -13.85
CA ILE A 112 -18.25 9.89 -13.43
C ILE A 112 -17.01 9.87 -14.33
#